data_AF-A0A7W3WQ74-F1
#
_entry.id   AF-A0A7W3WQ74-F1
#
_cell.length_a   1.000
_cell.length_b   1.000
_cell.length_c   1.000
_cell.angle_alpha   90.00
_cell.angle_beta   90.00
_cell.angle_gamma   90.00
#
_symmetry.space_group_name_H-M   'P 1'
#
loop_
_entity.id
_entity.type
_entity.pdbx_description
1 polymer ?
#
loop_
_entity_poly.entity_id
_entity_poly.type
_entity_poly.pdbx_seq_one_letter_code
_entity_poly.pdbx_strand_id
1 'polypeptide(L)'
;MITPGTTPTPRIGEPRCGSRNTASEPACGQPATWHIAWRLTPPANFSLACDDHMTESQAKFVYADRHRAEVACDMPGTGWLIEQPSRCVVPADETDRAYLAASEVATP
;
A
#
# COMPACT_ATOMS: atom_id res chain seq x y z
N MET A 1 -10.56 -19.28 2.53
CA MET A 1 -11.26 -18.02 2.21
C MET A 1 -10.25 -16.91 2.38
N ILE A 2 -9.74 -16.34 1.29
CA ILE A 2 -8.63 -15.39 1.35
C ILE A 2 -9.03 -14.16 2.14
N THR A 3 -8.20 -13.77 3.10
CA THR A 3 -8.41 -12.57 3.90
C THR A 3 -7.37 -11.53 3.46
N PRO A 4 -7.79 -10.31 3.07
CA PRO A 4 -6.85 -9.24 2.85
C PRO A 4 -6.10 -8.93 4.15
N GLY A 5 -4.78 -8.77 4.06
CA GLY A 5 -3.98 -8.36 5.21
C GLY A 5 -4.28 -6.90 5.54
N THR A 6 -5.17 -6.65 6.50
CA THR A 6 -5.55 -5.29 6.92
C THR A 6 -4.66 -4.72 8.03
N THR A 7 -3.74 -5.54 8.57
CA THR A 7 -2.77 -5.11 9.56
C THR A 7 -1.61 -4.40 8.85
N PRO A 8 -1.35 -3.11 9.11
CA PRO A 8 -0.20 -2.42 8.56
C PRO A 8 1.08 -3.17 8.94
N THR A 9 1.87 -3.54 7.93
CA THR A 9 3.19 -4.15 8.16
C THR A 9 4.25 -3.10 7.80
N PRO A 10 5.19 -2.76 8.70
CA PRO A 10 6.29 -1.86 8.36
C PRO A 10 7.08 -2.44 7.19
N ARG A 11 7.21 -1.69 6.09
CA ARG A 11 8.03 -2.12 4.95
C ARG A 11 8.96 -0.98 4.52
N ILE A 12 10.26 -1.25 4.66
CA ILE A 12 11.37 -0.50 4.07
C ILE A 12 12.00 -1.48 3.07
N GLY A 13 12.27 -1.05 1.83
CA GLY A 13 12.82 -1.90 0.77
C GLY A 13 11.76 -2.49 -0.18
N GLU A 14 11.99 -3.71 -0.69
CA GLU A 14 11.11 -4.36 -1.68
C GLU A 14 9.73 -4.71 -1.08
N PRO A 15 8.64 -4.09 -1.54
CA PRO A 15 7.31 -4.37 -1.00
C PRO A 15 6.91 -5.82 -1.26
N ARG A 16 6.31 -6.49 -0.28
CA ARG A 16 5.83 -7.88 -0.40
C ARG A 16 4.33 -7.99 -0.19
N CYS A 17 3.73 -8.94 -0.89
CA CYS A 17 2.31 -9.27 -0.81
C CYS A 17 1.94 -9.67 0.63
N GLY A 18 0.89 -9.02 1.16
CA GLY A 18 0.37 -9.25 2.51
C GLY A 18 -0.80 -10.23 2.59
N SER A 19 -1.33 -10.68 1.45
CA SER A 19 -2.50 -11.58 1.38
C SER A 19 -2.25 -12.92 2.06
N ARG A 20 -3.31 -13.50 2.63
CA ARG A 20 -3.30 -14.81 3.33
C ARG A 20 -4.55 -15.60 2.98
N ASN A 21 -4.47 -16.94 2.90
CA ASN A 21 -5.69 -17.75 2.68
C ASN A 21 -6.59 -17.83 3.91
N THR A 22 -6.03 -17.62 5.10
CA THR A 22 -6.70 -17.57 6.40
C THR A 22 -5.91 -16.65 7.35
N ALA A 23 -6.55 -16.18 8.43
CA ALA A 23 -5.88 -15.30 9.40
C ALA A 23 -4.68 -15.97 10.12
N SER A 24 -4.69 -17.30 10.25
CA SER A 24 -3.64 -18.10 10.89
C SER A 24 -2.48 -18.46 9.96
N GLU A 25 -2.67 -18.35 8.64
CA GLU A 25 -1.64 -18.69 7.67
C GLU A 25 -0.62 -17.56 7.47
N PRO A 26 0.62 -17.90 7.04
CA PRO A 26 1.60 -16.90 6.69
C PRO A 26 1.14 -16.03 5.51
N ALA A 27 1.64 -14.79 5.47
CA ALA A 27 1.45 -13.92 4.31
C ALA A 27 2.14 -14.51 3.07
N CYS A 28 1.56 -14.26 1.90
CA CYS A 28 2.05 -14.71 0.61
C CYS A 28 3.54 -14.41 0.41
N GLY A 29 4.00 -13.20 0.72
CA GLY A 29 5.42 -12.86 0.72
C GLY A 29 6.06 -12.67 -0.66
N GLN A 30 5.36 -12.96 -1.76
CA GLN A 30 5.80 -12.63 -3.13
C GLN A 30 6.02 -11.12 -3.30
N PRO A 31 6.84 -10.67 -4.27
CA PRO A 31 6.96 -9.25 -4.61
C PRO A 31 5.57 -8.64 -4.83
N ALA A 32 5.29 -7.54 -4.14
CA ALA A 32 4.06 -6.80 -4.36
C ALA A 32 4.22 -5.88 -5.58
N THR A 33 3.25 -5.96 -6.47
CA THR A 33 3.17 -5.15 -7.68
C THR A 33 1.95 -4.24 -7.65
N TRP A 34 1.09 -4.39 -6.63
CA TRP A 34 -0.14 -3.62 -6.45
C TRP A 34 -0.24 -3.05 -5.06
N HIS A 35 -0.73 -1.83 -5.00
CA HIS A 35 -1.23 -1.19 -3.81
C HIS A 35 -2.76 -1.07 -3.92
N ILE A 36 -3.48 -1.53 -2.89
CA ILE A 36 -4.94 -1.57 -2.85
C ILE A 36 -5.41 -0.68 -1.72
N ALA A 37 -6.27 0.29 -2.04
CA ALA A 37 -6.96 1.11 -1.06
C ALA A 37 -8.36 0.55 -0.80
N TRP A 38 -8.54 -0.16 0.32
CA TRP A 38 -9.84 -0.71 0.71
C TRP A 38 -10.80 0.39 1.17
N ARG A 39 -10.25 1.37 1.91
CA ARG A 39 -10.99 2.50 2.46
C ARG A 39 -10.09 3.73 2.52
N LEU A 40 -10.56 4.85 1.99
CA LEU A 40 -9.84 6.13 2.01
C LEU A 40 -10.27 7.05 3.17
N THR A 41 -11.42 6.81 3.80
CA THR A 41 -11.87 7.62 4.93
C THR A 41 -11.20 7.19 6.24
N PRO A 42 -10.80 8.10 7.13
CA PRO A 42 -10.12 7.76 8.37
C PRO A 42 -10.89 6.75 9.26
N PRO A 43 -10.23 5.70 9.79
CA PRO A 43 -8.86 5.32 9.48
C PRO A 43 -8.77 4.67 8.09
N ALA A 44 -7.86 5.19 7.25
CA ALA A 44 -7.63 4.65 5.92
C ALA A 44 -7.04 3.23 6.03
N ASN A 45 -7.37 2.36 5.08
CA ASN A 45 -6.98 0.94 5.09
C ASN A 45 -6.45 0.52 3.72
N PHE A 46 -5.26 -0.06 3.74
CA PHE A 46 -4.48 -0.37 2.56
C PHE A 46 -3.85 -1.76 2.65
N SER A 47 -3.61 -2.39 1.49
CA SER A 47 -2.82 -3.62 1.40
C SER A 47 -1.90 -3.60 0.19
N LEU A 48 -0.87 -4.44 0.25
CA LEU A 48 0.01 -4.76 -0.87
C LEU A 48 -0.30 -6.17 -1.40
N ALA A 49 -0.37 -6.31 -2.72
CA ALA A 49 -0.66 -7.57 -3.38
C ALA A 49 0.30 -7.86 -4.55
N CYS A 50 0.57 -9.13 -4.81
CA CYS A 50 1.13 -9.59 -6.09
C CYS A 50 0.03 -9.66 -7.15
N ASP A 51 0.40 -9.90 -8.41
CA ASP A 51 -0.55 -9.96 -9.54
C ASP A 51 -1.66 -11.01 -9.35
N ASP A 52 -1.31 -12.20 -8.83
CA ASP A 52 -2.27 -13.26 -8.59
C ASP A 52 -3.32 -12.85 -7.55
N HIS A 53 -2.86 -12.39 -6.38
CA HIS A 53 -3.76 -11.96 -5.31
C HIS A 53 -4.52 -10.68 -5.65
N MET A 54 -3.98 -9.81 -6.50
CA MET A 54 -4.75 -8.70 -7.04
C MET A 54 -5.88 -9.24 -7.92
N THR A 55 -5.60 -10.13 -8.86
CA THR A 55 -6.61 -10.75 -9.75
C THR A 55 -7.74 -11.38 -8.94
N GLU A 56 -7.42 -12.10 -7.86
CA GLU A 56 -8.42 -12.65 -6.97
C GLU A 56 -9.21 -11.58 -6.21
N SER A 57 -8.52 -10.52 -5.77
CA SER A 57 -9.17 -9.42 -5.07
C SER A 57 -10.18 -8.68 -5.95
N GLN A 58 -9.87 -8.52 -7.25
CA GLN A 58 -10.80 -7.94 -8.23
C GLN A 58 -12.08 -8.76 -8.36
N ALA A 59 -11.99 -10.07 -8.25
CA ALA A 59 -13.15 -10.96 -8.37
C ALA A 59 -13.99 -11.05 -7.10
N LYS A 60 -13.39 -10.80 -5.92
CA LYS A 60 -13.98 -11.15 -4.62
C LYS A 60 -14.35 -9.95 -3.75
N PHE A 61 -13.77 -8.77 -3.98
CA PHE A 61 -13.90 -7.64 -3.06
C PHE A 61 -14.16 -6.32 -3.78
N VAL A 62 -14.79 -5.40 -3.04
CA VAL A 62 -14.90 -3.98 -3.41
C VAL A 62 -13.80 -3.23 -2.67
N TYR A 63 -13.09 -2.37 -3.39
CA TYR A 63 -12.08 -1.45 -2.86
C TYR A 63 -12.31 -0.07 -3.47
N ALA A 64 -11.80 0.97 -2.81
CA ALA A 64 -11.91 2.34 -3.27
C ALA A 64 -11.03 2.59 -4.50
N ASP A 65 -9.80 2.07 -4.50
CA ASP A 65 -8.87 2.20 -5.61
C ASP A 65 -7.80 1.10 -5.61
N ARG A 66 -7.12 0.92 -6.76
CA ARG A 66 -5.93 0.08 -6.91
C ARG A 66 -5.00 0.67 -7.97
N HIS A 67 -3.70 0.53 -7.76
CA HIS A 67 -2.68 0.95 -8.71
C HIS A 67 -1.39 0.16 -8.52
N ARG A 68 -0.45 0.31 -9.44
CA ARG A 68 0.84 -0.38 -9.31
C ARG A 68 1.58 0.15 -8.09
N ALA A 69 2.17 -0.76 -7.31
CA ALA A 69 2.98 -0.39 -6.17
C ALA A 69 4.34 0.14 -6.66
N GLU A 70 4.37 1.41 -7.04
CA GLU A 70 5.59 2.17 -7.34
C GLU A 70 5.94 3.11 -6.18
N VAL A 71 7.10 3.75 -6.23
CA VAL A 71 7.51 4.74 -5.20
C VAL A 71 6.52 5.90 -5.16
N ALA A 72 6.07 6.33 -6.34
CA ALA A 72 4.93 7.22 -6.49
C ALA A 72 3.65 6.39 -6.45
N CYS A 73 2.77 6.66 -5.49
CA CYS A 73 1.51 5.95 -5.33
C CYS A 73 0.43 6.31 -6.38
N ASP A 74 0.82 6.78 -7.59
CA ASP A 74 0.01 7.09 -8.79
C ASP A 74 -1.33 7.82 -8.63
N MET A 75 -1.70 8.23 -7.43
CA MET A 75 -2.89 8.97 -7.09
C MET A 75 -2.49 10.45 -6.98
N PRO A 76 -2.96 11.32 -7.90
CA PRO A 76 -2.57 12.73 -7.92
C PRO A 76 -2.82 13.41 -6.57
N GLY A 77 -1.80 14.11 -6.06
CA GLY A 77 -1.86 14.80 -4.78
C GLY A 77 -1.64 13.91 -3.55
N THR A 78 -1.20 12.66 -3.74
CA THR A 78 -0.81 11.76 -2.64
C THR A 78 0.65 11.36 -2.74
N GLY A 79 1.25 11.06 -1.60
CA GLY A 79 2.62 10.58 -1.52
C GLY A 79 2.77 9.41 -0.57
N TRP A 80 3.97 8.86 -0.54
CA TRP A 80 4.34 7.76 0.34
C TRP A 80 5.25 8.27 1.44
N LEU A 81 4.79 8.23 2.68
CA LEU A 81 5.62 8.56 3.83
C LEU A 81 6.38 7.30 4.25
N ILE A 82 7.70 7.34 4.08
CA ILE A 82 8.61 6.26 4.46
C ILE A 82 8.92 6.40 5.96
N GLU A 83 8.20 5.67 6.81
CA GLU A 83 8.39 5.62 8.26
C GLU A 83 8.17 4.18 8.79
N GLN A 84 8.05 3.99 10.12
CA GLN A 84 7.72 2.67 10.69
C GLN A 84 6.35 2.71 11.41
N PRO A 85 5.25 2.26 10.76
CA PRO A 85 5.14 1.72 9.40
C PRO A 85 4.93 2.79 8.32
N SER A 86 5.51 2.58 7.14
CA SER A 86 5.28 3.41 5.96
C SER A 86 3.79 3.48 5.61
N ARG A 87 3.31 4.65 5.17
CA ARG A 87 1.90 4.87 4.86
C ARG A 87 1.69 5.81 3.68
N CYS A 88 0.59 5.59 2.94
CA CYS A 88 0.08 6.62 2.04
C CYS A 88 -0.40 7.83 2.83
N VAL A 89 -0.05 9.01 2.34
CA VAL A 89 -0.53 10.27 2.87
C VAL A 89 -1.12 11.12 1.75
N VAL A 90 -2.22 11.80 2.07
CA VAL A 90 -2.71 12.93 1.29
C VAL A 90 -2.15 14.17 2.00
N PRO A 91 -1.04 14.79 1.54
CA PRO A 91 -0.48 15.98 2.15
C PRO A 91 -1.55 17.08 2.27
N ALA A 92 -1.68 17.67 3.46
CA ALA A 92 -2.74 18.65 3.74
C ALA A 92 -2.49 19.98 3.01
N ASP A 93 -1.22 20.29 2.70
CA ASP A 93 -0.79 21.50 2.01
C ASP A 93 0.45 21.30 1.11
N GLU A 94 0.96 22.39 0.53
CA GLU A 94 2.18 22.38 -0.30
C GLU A 94 3.46 22.08 0.48
N THR A 95 3.50 22.37 1.78
CA THR A 95 4.68 22.14 2.64
C THR A 95 4.88 20.65 2.87
N ASP A 96 3.79 19.93 3.18
CA ASP A 96 3.82 18.47 3.30
C ASP A 96 4.19 17.80 1.97
N ARG A 97 3.76 18.39 0.85
CA ARG A 97 4.12 17.95 -0.51
C ARG A 97 5.62 18.10 -0.78
N ALA A 98 6.21 19.24 -0.38
CA ALA A 98 7.63 19.51 -0.52
C ALA A 98 8.50 18.61 0.38
N TYR A 99 8.04 18.30 1.59
CA TYR A 99 8.72 17.37 2.50
C TYR A 99 8.82 15.96 1.90
N LEU A 100 7.72 15.45 1.32
CA LEU A 100 7.71 14.14 0.67
C LEU A 100 8.67 14.11 -0.53
N ALA A 101 8.64 15.13 -1.38
CA ALA A 101 9.55 15.23 -2.54
C ALA A 101 11.04 15.31 -2.12
N ALA A 102 11.36 16.02 -1.03
CA ALA A 102 12.73 16.10 -0.52
C ALA A 102 13.22 14.78 0.11
N SER A 103 12.29 13.98 0.65
CA SER A 103 12.59 12.68 1.26
C SER A 103 12.98 11.63 0.21
N GLU A 104 12.48 11.76 -1.03
CA GLU A 104 12.84 10.91 -2.17
C GLU A 104 14.28 11.16 -2.65
N VAL A 105 14.75 12.41 -2.56
CA VAL A 105 16.10 12.82 -3.00
C VAL A 105 17.19 12.46 -1.97
N ALA A 106 16.81 12.26 -0.71
CA ALA A 106 17.75 12.06 0.40
C ALA A 106 18.15 10.59 0.66
N THR A 107 17.69 9.63 -0.14
CA THR A 107 18.09 8.22 -0.01
C THR A 107 19.24 7.93 -0.99
N PRO A 108 20.46 7.57 -0.52
CA PRO A 108 21.59 7.22 -1.41
C PRO A 108 21.37 5.94 -2.20
#